data_AF-A0A524F4P3-F1
#
_entry.id   AF-A0A524F4P3-F1
#
_cell.length_a   1.000
_cell.length_b   1.000
_cell.length_c   1.000
_cell.angle_alpha   90.00
_cell.angle_beta   90.00
_cell.angle_gamma   90.00
#
_symmetry.space_group_name_H-M   'P 1'
#
loop_
_entity.id
_entity.type
_entity.pdbx_description
1 polymer ?
#
loop_
_entity_poly.entity_id
_entity_poly.type
_entity_poly.pdbx_seq_one_letter_code
_entity_poly.pdbx_strand_id
1 'polypeptide(L)'
;MAKKYLKCKKCKYAFLIRQSEGIEKISCQYCGKISPTEEFEELSPDEYGNGYKLSLNEFKYVLRDASKFMIKAFFRKNIDIYNLEIHKKDYVFRDSDGLERTVEEVHYLIQTDIVLQRKFYAIYTDLYR
;
A
#
# COMPACT_ATOMS: atom_id res chain seq x y z
N MET A 1 16.67 10.02 0.03
CA MET A 1 16.52 8.98 -1.03
C MET A 1 15.18 9.18 -1.72
N ALA A 2 15.15 9.38 -3.03
CA ALA A 2 13.91 9.56 -3.78
C ALA A 2 13.17 8.23 -3.97
N LYS A 3 11.85 8.25 -3.76
CA LYS A 3 10.94 7.14 -4.00
C LYS A 3 10.31 7.32 -5.39
N LYS A 4 10.37 6.30 -6.24
CA LYS A 4 9.72 6.31 -7.55
C LYS A 4 8.70 5.18 -7.65
N TYR A 5 7.52 5.51 -8.17
CA TYR A 5 6.51 4.51 -8.52
C TYR A 5 6.71 4.09 -9.96
N LEU A 6 6.84 2.80 -10.20
CA LEU A 6 7.07 2.24 -11.51
C LEU A 6 5.97 1.26 -11.88
N LYS A 7 5.44 1.37 -13.08
CA LYS A 7 4.58 0.36 -13.71
C LYS A 7 5.41 -0.48 -14.67
N CYS A 8 5.36 -1.79 -14.48
CA CYS A 8 5.90 -2.72 -15.47
C CYS A 8 5.09 -2.65 -16.77
N LYS A 9 5.71 -2.29 -17.90
CA LYS A 9 5.00 -2.22 -19.19
C LYS A 9 4.41 -3.57 -19.63
N LYS A 10 5.00 -4.69 -19.18
CA LYS A 10 4.57 -6.07 -19.51
C LYS A 10 3.32 -6.50 -18.74
N CYS A 11 3.38 -6.55 -17.41
CA CYS A 11 2.25 -7.04 -16.58
C CYS A 11 1.38 -5.92 -15.99
N LYS A 12 1.69 -4.65 -16.28
CA LYS A 12 1.01 -3.46 -15.75
C LYS A 12 0.98 -3.39 -14.21
N TYR A 13 1.85 -4.15 -13.53
CA TYR A 13 1.99 -4.11 -12.09
C TYR A 13 2.76 -2.85 -11.67
N ALA A 14 2.17 -2.06 -10.77
CA ALA A 14 2.85 -0.95 -10.11
C ALA A 14 3.56 -1.42 -8.85
N PHE A 15 4.77 -0.92 -8.64
CA PHE A 15 5.54 -1.15 -7.43
C PHE A 15 6.44 0.05 -7.14
N LEU A 16 6.81 0.19 -5.87
CA LEU A 16 7.71 1.23 -5.41
C LEU A 16 9.15 0.74 -5.49
N ILE A 17 10.04 1.58 -6.01
CA ILE A 17 11.48 1.39 -5.88
C ILE A 17 12.10 2.54 -5.08
N ARG A 18 13.14 2.22 -4.31
CA ARG A 18 14.02 3.23 -3.71
C ARG A 18 15.13 3.47 -4.73
N GLN A 19 15.23 4.69 -5.24
CA GLN A 19 16.29 5.01 -6.18
C GLN A 19 17.61 5.08 -5.39
N SER A 20 18.48 4.11 -5.61
CA SER A 20 19.92 4.29 -5.40
C SER A 20 20.51 4.78 -6.72
N GLU A 21 21.43 5.73 -6.66
CA GLU A 21 22.18 6.17 -7.84
C GLU A 21 22.86 4.93 -8.46
N GLY A 22 22.58 4.63 -9.74
CA GLY A 22 23.21 3.52 -10.47
C GLY A 22 22.39 2.25 -10.75
N ILE A 23 21.06 2.22 -10.53
CA ILE A 23 20.25 1.05 -10.93
C ILE A 23 19.96 1.09 -12.44
N GLU A 24 20.77 0.37 -13.24
CA GLU A 24 20.56 0.21 -14.69
C GLU A 24 19.43 -0.79 -15.03
N LYS A 25 19.15 -1.74 -14.13
CA LYS A 25 18.15 -2.81 -14.34
C LYS A 25 17.24 -2.97 -13.14
N ILE A 26 15.93 -3.05 -13.39
CA ILE A 26 14.90 -3.19 -12.37
C ILE A 26 14.17 -4.52 -12.58
N SER A 27 13.96 -5.25 -11.48
CA SER A 27 13.13 -6.45 -11.46
C SER A 27 11.69 -6.11 -11.08
N CYS A 28 10.74 -6.53 -11.91
CA CYS A 28 9.32 -6.47 -11.57
C CYS A 28 9.00 -7.50 -10.48
N GLN A 29 8.54 -7.05 -9.31
CA GLN A 29 8.21 -7.93 -8.19
C GLN A 29 7.07 -8.93 -8.48
N TYR A 30 6.25 -8.69 -9.50
CA TYR A 30 5.14 -9.56 -9.85
C TYR A 30 5.49 -10.60 -10.92
N CYS A 31 6.03 -10.17 -12.06
CA CYS A 31 6.33 -11.08 -13.17
C CYS A 31 7.80 -11.52 -13.25
N GLY A 32 8.66 -11.05 -12.34
CA GLY A 32 10.09 -11.39 -12.29
C GLY A 32 10.92 -10.85 -13.45
N LYS A 33 10.34 -10.05 -14.36
CA LYS A 33 11.06 -9.50 -15.51
C LYS A 33 12.12 -8.51 -15.02
N ILE A 34 13.38 -8.78 -15.36
CA ILE A 34 14.50 -7.86 -15.17
C ILE A 34 14.69 -7.11 -16.48
N SER A 35 14.53 -5.79 -16.44
CA SER A 35 14.62 -4.94 -17.63
C SER A 35 15.32 -3.62 -17.34
N PRO A 36 15.83 -2.93 -18.37
CA PRO A 36 16.25 -1.53 -18.23
C PRO A 36 15.14 -0.68 -17.62
N THR A 37 15.52 0.36 -16.88
CA THR A 37 14.61 1.36 -16.28
C THR A 37 13.59 1.90 -17.28
N GLU A 38 13.97 2.08 -18.55
CA GLU A 38 13.13 2.57 -19.65
C GLU A 38 11.94 1.67 -20.01
N GLU A 39 11.99 0.37 -19.66
CA GLU A 39 10.86 -0.54 -19.82
C GLU A 39 9.84 -0.44 -18.68
N PHE A 40 10.06 0.47 -17.74
CA PHE A 40 9.12 0.83 -16.69
C PHE A 40 8.62 2.25 -16.91
N GLU A 41 7.32 2.43 -16.74
CA GLU A 41 6.69 3.74 -16.79
C GLU A 41 6.76 4.34 -15.39
N GLU A 42 7.42 5.49 -15.24
CA GLU A 42 7.38 6.26 -14.01
C GLU A 42 6.00 6.89 -13.88
N LEU A 43 5.41 6.74 -12.72
CA LEU A 43 4.05 7.18 -12.46
C LEU A 43 4.12 8.37 -11.53
N SER A 44 3.50 9.47 -11.94
CA SER A 44 3.09 10.45 -10.94
C SER A 44 2.01 9.83 -10.04
N PRO A 45 1.93 10.24 -8.76
CA PRO A 45 0.87 9.80 -7.85
C PRO A 45 -0.56 9.98 -8.41
N ASP A 46 -0.73 10.90 -9.36
CA ASP A 46 -2.03 11.32 -9.89
C ASP A 46 -2.45 10.56 -11.17
N GLU A 47 -1.49 10.05 -11.96
CA GLU A 47 -1.75 9.39 -13.26
C GLU A 47 -2.25 7.95 -13.17
N TYR A 48 -2.19 7.31 -11.99
CA TYR A 48 -2.41 5.86 -11.88
C TYR A 48 -3.87 5.40 -11.80
N GLY A 49 -4.81 6.32 -11.88
CA GLY A 49 -6.24 6.03 -11.79
C GLY A 49 -6.70 5.84 -10.35
N ASN A 50 -7.90 6.34 -10.11
CA ASN A 50 -8.65 6.33 -8.86
C ASN A 50 -9.32 4.98 -8.53
N GLY A 51 -9.19 3.96 -9.38
CA GLY A 51 -9.98 2.72 -9.31
C GLY A 51 -9.67 1.75 -8.16
N TYR A 52 -8.57 1.96 -7.41
CA TYR A 52 -8.22 1.15 -6.23
C TYR A 52 -8.41 1.91 -4.90
N LYS A 53 -8.85 3.17 -4.96
CA LYS A 53 -9.08 3.95 -3.75
C LYS A 53 -10.35 3.46 -3.07
N LEU A 54 -10.22 3.07 -1.82
CA LEU A 54 -11.39 2.81 -0.97
C LEU A 54 -11.84 4.14 -0.37
N SER A 55 -13.15 4.37 -0.33
CA SER A 55 -13.74 5.39 0.53
C SER A 55 -13.44 5.08 2.00
N LEU A 56 -13.55 6.10 2.86
CA LEU A 56 -13.38 5.92 4.31
C LEU A 56 -14.36 4.87 4.88
N ASN A 57 -15.57 4.78 4.32
CA ASN A 57 -16.57 3.80 4.74
C ASN A 57 -16.18 2.37 4.35
N GLU A 58 -15.73 2.16 3.11
CA GLU A 58 -15.21 0.85 2.67
C GLU A 58 -14.00 0.43 3.50
N PHE A 59 -13.09 1.37 3.80
CA PHE A 59 -11.98 1.12 4.71
C PHE A 59 -12.44 0.66 6.10
N LYS A 60 -13.43 1.37 6.68
CA LYS A 60 -14.03 1.00 7.98
C LYS A 60 -14.71 -0.37 7.93
N TYR A 61 -15.35 -0.74 6.82
CA TYR A 61 -15.93 -2.07 6.63
C TYR A 61 -14.85 -3.16 6.61
N VAL A 62 -13.76 -2.94 5.87
CA VAL A 62 -12.63 -3.90 5.86
C VAL A 62 -12.04 -4.07 7.26
N LEU A 63 -11.83 -2.97 8.01
CA LEU A 63 -11.33 -3.09 9.39
C LEU A 63 -12.26 -3.94 10.27
N ARG A 64 -13.58 -3.76 10.12
CA ARG A 64 -14.61 -4.47 10.89
C ARG A 64 -14.71 -5.95 10.50
N ASP A 65 -14.72 -6.26 9.21
CA ASP A 65 -15.14 -7.56 8.68
C ASP A 65 -13.93 -8.48 8.38
N ALA A 66 -12.76 -7.92 8.09
CA ALA A 66 -11.54 -8.70 7.95
C ALA A 66 -11.12 -9.33 9.29
N SER A 67 -10.46 -10.50 9.22
CA SER A 67 -9.86 -11.08 10.41
C SER A 67 -8.79 -10.14 10.99
N LYS A 68 -8.75 -10.04 12.33
CA LYS A 68 -7.73 -9.28 13.06
C LYS A 68 -6.31 -9.66 12.67
N PHE A 69 -6.09 -10.94 12.33
CA PHE A 69 -4.80 -11.45 11.85
C PHE A 69 -4.41 -10.82 10.50
N MET A 70 -5.34 -10.75 9.56
CA MET A 70 -5.10 -10.18 8.22
C MET A 70 -4.76 -8.69 8.31
N ILE A 71 -5.51 -7.92 9.11
CA ILE A 71 -5.22 -6.49 9.31
C ILE A 71 -3.85 -6.30 9.98
N LYS A 72 -3.57 -7.03 11.08
CA LYS A 72 -2.23 -6.98 11.72
C LYS A 72 -1.11 -7.34 10.76
N ALA A 73 -1.28 -8.38 9.95
CA ALA A 73 -0.29 -8.80 8.97
C ALA A 73 -0.07 -7.73 7.88
N PHE A 74 -1.14 -7.07 7.43
CA PHE A 74 -1.04 -5.97 6.47
C PHE A 74 -0.21 -4.81 7.04
N PHE A 75 -0.56 -4.30 8.22
CA PHE A 75 0.16 -3.18 8.84
C PHE A 75 1.62 -3.55 9.12
N ARG A 76 1.88 -4.69 9.75
CA ARG A 76 3.25 -5.14 10.05
C ARG A 76 4.14 -5.30 8.82
N LYS A 77 3.59 -5.77 7.69
CA LYS A 77 4.38 -6.02 6.47
C LYS A 77 4.58 -4.79 5.59
N ASN A 78 3.68 -3.82 5.67
CA ASN A 78 3.60 -2.75 4.67
C ASN A 78 3.70 -1.35 5.26
N ILE A 79 3.43 -1.17 6.55
CA ILE A 79 3.41 0.13 7.22
C ILE A 79 4.19 0.02 8.53
N ASP A 80 5.51 0.12 8.41
CA ASP A 80 6.48 0.01 9.50
C ASP A 80 6.42 1.15 10.52
N ILE A 81 5.86 2.29 10.13
CA ILE A 81 5.67 3.46 11.01
C ILE A 81 4.53 3.30 12.03
N TYR A 82 3.65 2.29 11.89
CA TYR A 82 2.53 2.09 12.79
C TYR A 82 2.67 0.81 13.62
N ASN A 83 2.50 0.95 14.92
CA ASN A 83 2.18 -0.15 15.81
C ASN A 83 0.66 -0.28 15.93
N LEU A 84 0.13 -1.40 15.44
CA LEU A 84 -1.32 -1.68 15.50
C LEU A 84 -1.67 -2.44 16.77
N GLU A 85 -2.36 -1.77 17.67
CA GLU A 85 -2.94 -2.36 18.88
C GLU A 85 -4.42 -2.66 18.65
N ILE A 86 -4.92 -3.69 19.34
CA ILE A 86 -6.35 -4.05 19.30
C ILE A 86 -6.85 -4.00 20.73
N HIS A 87 -7.70 -3.02 21.01
CA HIS A 87 -8.34 -2.86 22.31
C HIS A 87 -9.79 -3.28 22.18
N LYS A 88 -10.14 -4.42 22.78
CA LYS A 88 -11.45 -5.08 22.64
C LYS A 88 -11.80 -5.39 21.17
N LYS A 89 -12.54 -4.48 20.52
CA LYS A 89 -13.02 -4.58 19.13
C LYS A 89 -12.54 -3.43 18.25
N ASP A 90 -11.86 -2.45 18.82
CA ASP A 90 -11.39 -1.27 18.10
C ASP A 90 -9.89 -1.38 17.80
N TYR A 91 -9.50 -0.80 16.66
CA TYR A 91 -8.11 -0.68 16.27
C TYR A 91 -7.57 0.64 16.80
N VAL A 92 -6.44 0.58 17.49
CA VAL A 92 -5.69 1.76 17.94
C VAL A 92 -4.39 1.77 17.16
N PHE A 93 -4.22 2.81 16.35
CA PHE A 93 -3.03 2.99 15.53
C PHE A 93 -2.09 3.92 16.26
N ARG A 94 -0.88 3.47 16.61
CA ARG A 94 0.16 4.32 17.19
C ARG A 94 1.28 4.52 16.19
N ASP A 95 1.73 5.75 16.01
CA ASP A 95 2.92 6.03 15.21
C ASP A 95 4.23 5.67 15.94
N SER A 96 5.36 5.95 15.30
CA SER A 96 6.70 5.70 15.84
C SER A 96 6.99 6.47 17.13
N ASP A 97 6.29 7.58 17.37
CA ASP A 97 6.43 8.41 18.57
C ASP A 97 5.46 7.97 19.67
N GLY A 98 4.66 6.93 19.42
CA GLY A 98 3.66 6.38 20.35
C GLY A 98 2.34 7.15 20.36
N LEU A 99 2.18 8.16 19.50
CA LEU A 99 0.97 8.96 19.41
C LEU A 99 -0.14 8.21 18.69
N GLU A 100 -1.35 8.29 19.23
CA GLU A 100 -2.53 7.69 18.62
C GLU A 100 -2.94 8.47 17.36
N ARG A 101 -3.18 7.73 16.28
CA ARG A 101 -3.64 8.25 15.00
C ARG A 101 -5.06 7.80 14.73
N THR A 102 -5.83 8.72 14.18
CA THR A 102 -7.21 8.51 13.78
C THR A 102 -7.31 7.55 12.59
N VAL A 103 -8.49 6.94 12.43
CA VAL A 103 -8.78 6.06 11.29
C VAL A 103 -8.66 6.83 9.98
N GLU A 104 -9.03 8.10 9.97
CA GLU A 104 -8.96 9.02 8.85
C GLU A 104 -7.51 9.30 8.42
N GLU A 105 -6.59 9.53 9.36
CA GLU A 105 -5.16 9.71 9.07
C GLU A 105 -4.55 8.44 8.46
N VAL A 106 -4.90 7.27 9.01
CA VAL A 106 -4.41 5.98 8.51
C VAL A 106 -4.98 5.66 7.13
N HIS A 107 -6.27 5.97 6.92
CA HIS A 107 -6.91 5.88 5.62
C HIS A 107 -6.19 6.76 4.61
N TYR A 108 -5.96 8.03 4.93
CA TYR A 108 -5.23 8.96 4.07
C TYR A 108 -3.83 8.45 3.72
N LEU A 109 -3.08 7.90 4.68
CA LEU A 109 -1.78 7.28 4.42
C LEU A 109 -1.89 6.14 3.40
N ILE A 110 -2.81 5.19 3.61
CA ILE A 110 -3.00 4.06 2.70
C ILE A 110 -3.43 4.56 1.32
N GLN A 111 -4.31 5.58 1.25
CA GLN A 111 -4.81 6.15 0.01
C GLN A 111 -3.82 7.10 -0.70
N THR A 112 -2.69 7.45 -0.09
CA THR A 112 -1.64 8.27 -0.73
C THR A 112 -0.46 7.44 -1.23
N ASP A 113 -0.36 6.17 -0.84
CA ASP A 113 0.62 5.22 -1.37
C ASP A 113 -0.06 4.16 -2.26
N ILE A 114 0.28 4.13 -3.55
CA ILE A 114 -0.37 3.25 -4.53
C ILE A 114 -0.15 1.76 -4.27
N VAL A 115 0.98 1.40 -3.65
CA VAL A 115 1.28 0.01 -3.29
C VAL A 115 0.39 -0.40 -2.12
N LEU A 116 0.21 0.49 -1.14
CA LEU A 116 -0.70 0.28 -0.03
C LEU A 116 -2.16 0.21 -0.50
N GLN A 117 -2.60 1.13 -1.37
CA GLN A 117 -3.93 1.10 -1.98
C GLN A 117 -4.22 -0.26 -2.60
N ARG A 118 -3.35 -0.75 -3.49
CA ARG A 118 -3.55 -2.03 -4.18
C ARG A 118 -3.58 -3.22 -3.22
N LYS A 119 -2.65 -3.27 -2.27
CA LYS A 119 -2.57 -4.36 -1.30
C LYS A 119 -3.79 -4.39 -0.38
N PHE A 120 -4.28 -3.21 0.03
CA PHE A 120 -5.46 -3.12 0.87
C PHE A 120 -6.75 -3.38 0.07
N TYR A 121 -6.82 -2.92 -1.19
CA TYR A 121 -7.92 -3.22 -2.09
C TYR A 121 -8.06 -4.73 -2.36
N ALA A 122 -6.95 -5.47 -2.43
CA ALA A 122 -6.99 -6.93 -2.54
C ALA A 122 -7.73 -7.59 -1.35
N ILE A 123 -7.49 -7.09 -0.13
CA ILE A 123 -8.23 -7.53 1.06
C ILE A 123 -9.72 -7.22 0.92
N TYR A 124 -10.06 -6.02 0.44
CA TYR A 124 -11.45 -5.64 0.20
C TYR A 124 -12.12 -6.57 -0.82
N THR A 125 -11.46 -6.87 -1.93
CA THR A 125 -12.04 -7.77 -2.94
C THR A 125 -12.22 -9.18 -2.42
N ASP A 126 -11.29 -9.71 -1.61
CA ASP A 126 -11.42 -11.04 -1.02
C ASP A 126 -12.62 -11.17 -0.06
N LEU A 127 -13.11 -10.05 0.49
CA LEU A 127 -14.24 -10.02 1.42
C LEU A 127 -15.59 -9.81 0.73
N TYR A 128 -15.63 -9.03 -0.36
CA TYR A 128 -16.88 -8.50 -0.92
C TYR A 128 -17.08 -8.79 -2.42
N ARG A 129 -16.19 -9.53 -3.07
CA ARG A 129 -16.31 -9.96 -4.48
C ARG A 129 -16.05 -11.46 -4.63
#